data_AF-A0A1H0KAV7-F1
#
_entry.id   AF-A0A1H0KAV7-F1
#
_cell.length_a   1.000
_cell.length_b   1.000
_cell.length_c   1.000
_cell.angle_alpha   90.00
_cell.angle_beta   90.00
_cell.angle_gamma   90.00
#
_symmetry.space_group_name_H-M   'P 1'
#
loop_
_entity.id
_entity.type
_entity.pdbx_description
1 polymer ?
#
loop_
_entity_poly.entity_id
_entity_poly.type
_entity_poly.pdbx_seq_one_letter_code
_entity_poly.pdbx_strand_id
1 'polypeptide(L)'
;MGNRSWQSIIWSAVTIVMLLSLMTPFIVFTFSFLMVPVLMLYVKSSTRRFVICYVLSLLVVYLLTQWHGITLMSVSLFLLPLVLVMGNLYKRKAAARSVLTAGIITLLAESLMSLTIGYSLGFDPVAKFKQFMMDSIASMPPGLRDILPKDQDWYVNFIVQVIPLYLIFVALFYTFVTHGISRWLLNKTGEGIPGLRPMREWMLQKSLVWIYLIVFVLDLFVNPTSISMISTLLMNAMPLLMLAFTIQAICFLFFVAHANKWKPVLPIVAIVLVCFMPPLFIVYSLLGVFDVAFPIRERFKKNL
;
A
#
# COMPACT_ATOMS: atom_id res chain seq x y z
N MET A 1 29.41 -10.72 20.12
CA MET A 1 29.35 -9.57 19.19
C MET A 1 29.42 -9.94 17.70
N GLY A 2 29.96 -11.10 17.30
CA GLY A 2 30.14 -11.47 15.88
C GLY A 2 28.86 -11.77 15.07
N ASN A 3 27.79 -12.27 15.68
CA ASN A 3 26.59 -12.68 14.92
C ASN A 3 25.77 -11.47 14.37
N ARG A 4 25.83 -10.32 15.05
CA ARG A 4 25.13 -9.10 14.61
C ARG A 4 25.85 -8.35 13.49
N SER A 5 27.18 -8.45 13.38
CA SER A 5 27.94 -7.78 12.31
C SER A 5 27.72 -8.45 10.96
N TRP A 6 27.71 -9.78 10.91
CA TRP A 6 27.42 -10.54 9.68
C TRP A 6 26.02 -10.25 9.14
N GLN A 7 25.02 -10.15 10.01
CA GLN A 7 23.66 -9.81 9.59
C GLN A 7 23.57 -8.41 8.97
N SER A 8 24.32 -7.41 9.50
CA SER A 8 24.34 -6.07 8.92
C SER A 8 24.90 -6.06 7.49
N ILE A 9 25.96 -6.84 7.25
CA ILE A 9 26.59 -6.95 5.93
C ILE A 9 25.64 -7.64 4.94
N ILE A 10 24.97 -8.72 5.35
CA ILE A 10 24.02 -9.44 4.50
C ILE A 10 22.88 -8.52 4.06
N TRP A 11 22.25 -7.78 4.99
CA TRP A 11 21.14 -6.91 4.62
C TRP A 11 21.56 -5.69 3.81
N SER A 12 22.79 -5.21 3.99
CA SER A 12 23.40 -4.21 3.11
C SER A 12 23.56 -4.74 1.68
N ALA A 13 24.12 -5.95 1.51
CA ALA A 13 24.24 -6.59 0.20
C ALA A 13 22.87 -6.82 -0.46
N VAL A 14 21.87 -7.28 0.28
CA VAL A 14 20.50 -7.44 -0.24
C VAL A 14 19.89 -6.09 -0.63
N THR A 15 20.17 -5.02 0.13
CA THR A 15 19.71 -3.66 -0.22
C THR A 15 20.31 -3.21 -1.56
N ILE A 16 21.62 -3.43 -1.76
CA ILE A 16 22.31 -3.11 -3.02
C ILE A 16 21.67 -3.89 -4.18
N VAL A 17 21.52 -5.22 -4.03
CA VAL A 17 20.93 -6.08 -5.07
C VAL A 17 19.49 -5.66 -5.40
N MET A 18 18.67 -5.35 -4.41
CA MET A 18 17.30 -4.87 -4.62
C MET A 18 17.29 -3.53 -5.36
N LEU A 19 18.15 -2.58 -5.01
CA LEU A 19 18.22 -1.31 -5.72
C LEU A 19 18.67 -1.49 -7.18
N LEU A 20 19.69 -2.32 -7.43
CA LEU A 20 20.15 -2.60 -8.80
C LEU A 20 19.09 -3.35 -9.63
N SER A 21 18.29 -4.22 -9.00
CA SER A 21 17.23 -4.97 -9.68
C SER A 21 16.10 -4.06 -10.19
N LEU A 22 15.95 -2.83 -9.69
CA LEU A 22 15.01 -1.86 -10.28
C LEU A 22 15.35 -1.51 -11.74
N MET A 23 16.60 -1.72 -12.18
CA MET A 23 17.02 -1.50 -13.56
C MET A 23 16.77 -2.70 -14.48
N THR A 24 16.12 -3.76 -13.96
CA THR A 24 15.86 -5.00 -14.69
C THR A 24 14.36 -5.16 -14.96
N PRO A 25 13.95 -6.08 -15.87
CA PRO A 25 12.52 -6.39 -16.08
C PRO A 25 11.78 -6.88 -14.83
N PHE A 26 12.49 -7.26 -13.76
CA PHE A 26 11.92 -7.69 -12.48
C PHE A 26 11.46 -6.54 -11.57
N ILE A 27 11.47 -5.29 -12.05
CA ILE A 27 11.14 -4.08 -11.29
C ILE A 27 9.86 -4.19 -10.46
N VAL A 28 8.79 -4.80 -10.99
CA VAL A 28 7.49 -4.93 -10.28
C VAL A 28 7.62 -5.74 -8.99
N PHE A 29 8.35 -6.85 -9.04
CA PHE A 29 8.60 -7.70 -7.87
C PHE A 29 9.53 -7.00 -6.89
N THR A 30 10.62 -6.42 -7.40
CA THR A 30 11.64 -5.75 -6.58
C THR A 30 11.09 -4.54 -5.85
N PHE A 31 10.30 -3.72 -6.53
CA PHE A 31 9.67 -2.52 -5.99
C PHE A 31 8.78 -2.88 -4.78
N SER A 32 8.00 -3.97 -4.90
CA SER A 32 7.11 -4.45 -3.84
C SER A 32 7.82 -4.81 -2.53
N PHE A 33 9.10 -5.17 -2.58
CA PHE A 33 9.87 -5.64 -1.41
C PHE A 33 11.03 -4.73 -1.01
N LEU A 34 11.17 -3.58 -1.65
CA LEU A 34 12.34 -2.70 -1.53
C LEU A 34 12.60 -2.23 -0.09
N MET A 35 11.54 -2.06 0.70
CA MET A 35 11.62 -1.61 2.09
C MET A 35 12.11 -2.69 3.06
N VAL A 36 11.86 -3.96 2.73
CA VAL A 36 12.16 -5.10 3.60
C VAL A 36 13.63 -5.15 4.00
N PRO A 37 14.62 -5.16 3.08
CA PRO A 37 16.02 -5.27 3.46
C PRO A 37 16.52 -4.07 4.27
N VAL A 38 16.08 -2.86 3.96
CA VAL A 38 16.44 -1.65 4.72
C VAL A 38 15.88 -1.71 6.14
N LEU A 39 14.63 -2.16 6.30
CA LEU A 39 14.01 -2.36 7.61
C LEU A 39 14.70 -3.45 8.42
N MET A 40 15.08 -4.56 7.78
CA MET A 40 15.85 -5.62 8.43
C MET A 40 17.22 -5.11 8.87
N LEU A 41 17.92 -4.34 8.02
CA LEU A 41 19.18 -3.70 8.35
C LEU A 41 19.02 -2.78 9.57
N TYR A 42 17.95 -1.98 9.61
CA TYR A 42 17.67 -1.06 10.71
C TYR A 42 17.40 -1.76 12.04
N VAL A 43 16.55 -2.79 12.02
CA VAL A 43 16.10 -3.48 13.24
C VAL A 43 17.22 -4.33 13.82
N LYS A 44 17.98 -5.04 12.97
CA LYS A 44 19.03 -5.97 13.41
C LYS A 44 20.36 -5.29 13.76
N SER A 45 20.52 -4.02 13.44
CA SER A 45 21.75 -3.26 13.66
C SER A 45 21.57 -2.16 14.70
N SER A 46 22.67 -1.72 15.32
CA SER A 46 22.67 -0.46 16.06
C SER A 46 22.51 0.71 15.10
N THR A 47 21.94 1.83 15.55
CA THR A 47 21.68 3.01 14.70
C THR A 47 22.94 3.48 13.98
N ARG A 48 24.09 3.52 14.67
CA ARG A 48 25.39 3.87 14.05
C ARG A 48 25.78 2.92 12.92
N ARG A 49 25.62 1.61 13.11
CA ARG A 49 25.94 0.60 12.09
C ARG A 49 24.97 0.66 10.92
N PHE A 50 23.68 0.87 11.20
CA PHE A 50 22.67 1.08 10.16
C PHE A 50 23.07 2.23 9.23
N VAL A 51 23.39 3.40 9.80
CA VAL A 51 23.79 4.57 8.99
C VAL A 51 25.00 4.27 8.13
N ILE A 52 26.06 3.68 8.71
CA ILE A 52 27.27 3.32 7.98
C ILE A 52 26.96 2.35 6.84
N CYS A 53 26.29 1.22 7.13
CA CYS A 53 25.98 0.22 6.11
C CYS A 53 25.02 0.76 5.04
N TYR A 54 24.03 1.57 5.41
CA TYR A 54 23.07 2.15 4.48
C TYR A 54 23.75 3.14 3.53
N VAL A 55 24.55 4.08 4.05
CA VAL A 55 25.29 5.05 3.23
C VAL A 55 26.29 4.34 2.32
N LEU A 56 27.02 3.33 2.82
CA LEU A 56 27.90 2.52 1.98
C LEU A 56 27.13 1.77 0.89
N SER A 57 25.94 1.26 1.18
CA SER A 57 25.08 0.60 0.18
C SER A 57 24.70 1.56 -0.94
N LEU A 58 24.27 2.78 -0.58
CA LEU A 58 23.92 3.81 -1.56
C LEU A 58 25.14 4.24 -2.40
N LEU A 59 26.30 4.39 -1.76
CA LEU A 59 27.55 4.75 -2.45
C LEU A 59 27.98 3.65 -3.44
N VAL A 60 27.86 2.38 -3.05
CA VAL A 60 28.14 1.26 -3.97
C VAL A 60 27.17 1.28 -5.15
N VAL A 61 25.87 1.48 -4.92
CA VAL A 61 24.87 1.60 -6.01
C VAL A 61 25.23 2.75 -6.95
N TYR A 62 25.59 3.90 -6.41
CA TYR A 62 26.03 5.06 -7.19
C TYR A 62 27.26 4.75 -8.05
N LEU A 63 28.31 4.16 -7.46
CA LEU A 63 29.53 3.81 -8.19
C LEU A 63 29.29 2.78 -9.29
N LEU A 64 28.36 1.85 -9.11
CA LEU A 64 28.07 0.82 -10.10
C LEU A 64 27.18 1.32 -11.26
N THR A 65 26.33 2.30 -11.01
CA THR A 65 25.30 2.74 -11.98
C THR A 65 25.48 4.18 -12.49
N GLN A 66 26.47 4.90 -11.96
CA GLN A 66 26.82 6.27 -12.35
C GLN A 66 25.61 7.21 -12.22
N TRP A 67 25.25 7.92 -13.31
CA TRP A 67 24.14 8.88 -13.31
C TRP A 67 22.79 8.26 -12.90
N HIS A 68 22.52 7.03 -13.32
CA HIS A 68 21.29 6.32 -12.94
C HIS A 68 21.21 6.05 -11.42
N GLY A 69 22.36 6.02 -10.74
CA GLY A 69 22.45 5.81 -9.30
C GLY A 69 21.77 6.90 -8.49
N ILE A 70 21.74 8.14 -8.97
CA ILE A 70 21.05 9.26 -8.30
C ILE A 70 19.54 8.98 -8.20
N THR A 71 18.95 8.39 -9.25
CA THR A 71 17.52 8.04 -9.26
C THR A 71 17.25 6.91 -8.26
N LEU A 72 18.07 5.86 -8.27
CA LEU A 72 17.93 4.74 -7.33
C LEU A 72 18.11 5.17 -5.86
N MET A 73 19.09 6.04 -5.61
CA MET A 73 19.31 6.62 -4.28
C MET A 73 18.10 7.44 -3.83
N SER A 74 17.53 8.27 -4.71
CA SER A 74 16.34 9.07 -4.42
C SER A 74 15.15 8.20 -4.02
N VAL A 75 14.91 7.08 -4.71
CA VAL A 75 13.87 6.11 -4.34
C VAL A 75 14.11 5.52 -2.95
N SER A 76 15.35 5.10 -2.66
CA SER A 76 15.69 4.54 -1.34
C SER A 76 15.53 5.58 -0.22
N LEU A 77 15.96 6.82 -0.46
CA LEU A 77 15.85 7.92 0.50
C LEU A 77 14.40 8.35 0.73
N PHE A 78 13.56 8.32 -0.32
CA PHE A 78 12.14 8.60 -0.20
C PHE A 78 11.44 7.60 0.74
N LEU A 79 11.77 6.30 0.67
CA LEU A 79 11.17 5.26 1.51
C LEU A 79 11.78 5.17 2.93
N LEU A 80 12.91 5.85 3.16
CA LEU A 80 13.66 5.76 4.42
C LEU A 80 12.85 6.21 5.66
N PRO A 81 12.09 7.33 5.65
CA PRO A 81 11.35 7.78 6.83
C PRO A 81 10.36 6.72 7.32
N LEU A 82 9.61 6.12 6.40
CA LEU A 82 8.71 5.00 6.71
C LEU A 82 9.45 3.82 7.35
N VAL A 83 10.61 3.42 6.81
CA VAL A 83 11.46 2.37 7.40
C VAL A 83 11.87 2.71 8.83
N LEU A 84 12.29 3.95 9.08
CA LEU A 84 12.72 4.39 10.40
C LEU A 84 11.56 4.40 11.40
N VAL A 85 10.37 4.86 11.00
CA VAL A 85 9.18 4.87 11.86
C VAL A 85 8.77 3.45 12.23
N MET A 86 8.59 2.57 11.25
CA MET A 86 8.24 1.16 11.51
C MET A 86 9.32 0.44 12.32
N GLY A 87 10.59 0.66 11.97
CA GLY A 87 11.73 0.04 12.64
C GLY A 87 11.88 0.45 14.09
N ASN A 88 11.62 1.72 14.42
CA ASN A 88 11.59 2.19 15.80
C ASN A 88 10.47 1.54 16.60
N LEU A 89 9.27 1.42 16.01
CA LEU A 89 8.13 0.76 16.65
C LEU A 89 8.37 -0.74 16.84
N TYR A 90 9.08 -1.41 15.93
CA TYR A 90 9.53 -2.80 16.09
C TYR A 90 10.51 -2.96 17.25
N LYS A 91 11.52 -2.09 17.37
CA LYS A 91 12.47 -2.12 18.49
C LYS A 91 11.77 -1.93 19.85
N ARG A 92 10.66 -1.21 19.87
CA ARG A 92 9.79 -1.01 21.05
C ARG A 92 8.73 -2.10 21.23
N LYS A 93 8.66 -3.10 20.35
CA LYS A 93 7.62 -4.14 20.33
C LYS A 93 6.20 -3.57 20.36
N ALA A 94 5.97 -2.46 19.66
CA ALA A 94 4.67 -1.83 19.57
C ALA A 94 3.64 -2.76 18.89
N ALA A 95 2.37 -2.55 19.19
CA ALA A 95 1.28 -3.30 18.59
C ALA A 95 1.28 -3.15 17.06
N ALA A 96 0.97 -4.24 16.34
CA ALA A 96 0.98 -4.25 14.87
C ALA A 96 0.09 -3.17 14.25
N ARG A 97 -1.08 -2.89 14.85
CA ARG A 97 -1.95 -1.79 14.41
C ARG A 97 -1.23 -0.44 14.46
N SER A 98 -0.52 -0.15 15.54
CA SER A 98 0.24 1.09 15.69
C SER A 98 1.35 1.20 14.65
N VAL A 99 2.05 0.10 14.35
CA VAL A 99 3.08 0.06 13.31
C VAL A 99 2.47 0.38 11.94
N LEU A 100 1.37 -0.29 11.58
CA LEU A 100 0.73 -0.12 10.28
C LEU A 100 0.14 1.29 10.13
N THR A 101 -0.55 1.80 11.15
CA THR A 101 -1.11 3.15 11.11
C THR A 101 -0.01 4.20 11.00
N ALA A 102 1.05 4.09 11.80
CA ALA A 102 2.18 5.02 11.71
C ALA A 102 2.84 4.93 10.32
N GLY A 103 3.01 3.73 9.77
CA GLY A 103 3.61 3.57 8.46
C GLY A 103 2.77 4.16 7.32
N ILE A 104 1.46 3.89 7.31
CA ILE A 104 0.54 4.46 6.32
C ILE A 104 0.57 5.99 6.40
N ILE A 105 0.49 6.56 7.61
CA ILE A 105 0.54 8.01 7.81
C ILE A 105 1.87 8.60 7.35
N THR A 106 3.00 7.96 7.65
CA THR A 106 4.32 8.43 7.23
C THR A 106 4.44 8.48 5.70
N LEU A 107 4.06 7.40 5.01
CA LEU A 107 4.15 7.34 3.55
C LEU A 107 3.17 8.30 2.85
N LEU A 108 1.98 8.51 3.43
CA LEU A 108 1.06 9.55 2.95
C LEU A 108 1.63 10.96 3.19
N ALA A 109 2.16 11.23 4.39
CA ALA A 109 2.72 12.53 4.74
C ALA A 109 3.93 12.88 3.87
N GLU A 110 4.86 11.95 3.66
CA GLU A 110 6.03 12.19 2.81
C GLU A 110 5.64 12.37 1.33
N SER A 111 4.63 11.62 0.85
CA SER A 111 4.08 11.81 -0.49
C SER A 111 3.48 13.21 -0.67
N LEU A 112 2.63 13.65 0.27
CA LEU A 112 2.04 14.99 0.23
C LEU A 112 3.10 16.08 0.37
N MET A 113 4.06 15.92 1.28
CA MET A 113 5.19 16.84 1.43
C MET A 113 5.98 16.95 0.11
N SER A 114 6.27 15.83 -0.54
CA SER A 114 7.00 15.83 -1.82
C SER A 114 6.26 16.61 -2.92
N LEU A 115 4.93 16.50 -2.99
CA LEU A 115 4.10 17.26 -3.93
C LEU A 115 4.14 18.77 -3.62
N THR A 116 3.98 19.14 -2.34
CA THR A 116 4.01 20.55 -1.93
C THR A 116 5.37 21.20 -2.17
N ILE A 117 6.46 20.51 -1.81
CA ILE A 117 7.84 21.00 -2.02
C ILE A 117 8.12 21.13 -3.51
N GLY A 118 7.73 20.14 -4.32
CA GLY A 118 7.87 20.21 -5.78
C GLY A 118 7.20 21.46 -6.34
N TYR A 119 5.93 21.67 -5.98
CA TYR A 119 5.17 22.83 -6.43
C TYR A 119 5.82 24.15 -5.97
N SER A 120 6.29 24.24 -4.72
CA SER A 120 6.98 25.43 -4.20
C SER A 120 8.30 25.74 -4.91
N LEU A 121 8.98 24.74 -5.47
CA LEU A 121 10.20 24.89 -6.27
C LEU A 121 9.91 25.22 -7.75
N GLY A 122 8.66 25.45 -8.13
CA GLY A 122 8.24 25.72 -9.50
C GLY A 122 8.13 24.46 -10.37
N PHE A 123 8.20 23.27 -9.76
CA PHE A 123 8.00 22.00 -10.44
C PHE A 123 6.58 21.51 -10.17
N ASP A 124 5.70 21.50 -11.18
CA ASP A 124 4.36 20.92 -11.06
C ASP A 124 4.42 19.41 -11.39
N PRO A 125 4.39 18.51 -10.38
CA PRO A 125 4.50 17.07 -10.61
C PRO A 125 3.26 16.52 -11.33
N VAL A 126 2.10 17.14 -11.11
CA VAL A 126 0.83 16.70 -11.70
C VAL A 126 0.79 17.07 -13.18
N ALA A 127 1.20 18.28 -13.54
CA ALA A 127 1.33 18.68 -14.94
C ALA A 127 2.35 17.83 -15.69
N LYS A 128 3.50 17.53 -15.05
CA LYS A 128 4.52 16.64 -15.63
C LYS A 128 4.02 15.21 -15.82
N PHE A 129 3.26 14.69 -14.85
CA PHE A 129 2.62 13.39 -14.98
C PHE A 129 1.58 13.37 -16.10
N LYS A 130 0.76 14.42 -16.23
CA LYS A 130 -0.20 14.58 -17.35
C LYS A 130 0.50 14.61 -18.71
N GLN A 131 1.58 15.38 -18.83
CA GLN A 131 2.40 15.44 -20.05
C GLN A 131 2.96 14.05 -20.38
N PHE A 132 3.57 13.38 -19.40
CA PHE A 132 4.10 12.03 -19.56
C PHE A 132 3.03 11.03 -20.04
N MET A 133 1.82 11.11 -19.49
CA MET A 133 0.70 10.27 -19.92
C MET A 133 0.27 10.54 -21.36
N MET A 134 0.18 11.81 -21.75
CA MET A 134 -0.16 12.19 -23.13
C MET A 134 0.90 11.71 -24.12
N ASP A 135 2.17 11.92 -23.82
CA ASP A 135 3.30 11.48 -24.65
C ASP A 135 3.34 9.93 -24.76
N SER A 136 3.02 9.25 -23.65
CA SER A 136 2.90 7.79 -23.64
C SER A 136 1.76 7.30 -24.53
N ILE A 137 0.59 7.94 -24.50
CA ILE A 137 -0.54 7.58 -25.39
C ILE A 137 -0.19 7.87 -26.85
N ALA A 138 0.48 8.98 -27.13
CA ALA A 138 0.88 9.37 -28.49
C ALA A 138 1.89 8.40 -29.10
N SER A 139 2.74 7.78 -28.28
CA SER A 139 3.74 6.79 -28.71
C SER A 139 3.23 5.35 -28.77
N MET A 140 1.97 5.08 -28.38
CA MET A 140 1.37 3.74 -28.48
C MET A 140 1.11 3.33 -29.93
N PRO A 141 1.28 2.04 -30.27
CA PRO A 141 0.81 1.48 -31.54
C PRO A 141 -0.68 1.74 -31.77
N PRO A 142 -1.12 2.01 -33.02
CA PRO A 142 -2.52 2.36 -33.32
C PRO A 142 -3.54 1.38 -32.75
N GLY A 143 -3.30 0.07 -32.88
CA GLY A 143 -4.22 -0.96 -32.37
C GLY A 143 -4.38 -1.00 -30.85
N LEU A 144 -3.41 -0.48 -30.08
CA LEU A 144 -3.54 -0.31 -28.62
C LEU A 144 -4.23 1.01 -28.28
N ARG A 145 -3.97 2.06 -29.07
CA ARG A 145 -4.59 3.37 -28.88
C ARG A 145 -6.10 3.34 -29.09
N ASP A 146 -6.59 2.50 -30.00
CA ASP A 146 -8.01 2.33 -30.29
C ASP A 146 -8.81 1.66 -29.15
N ILE A 147 -8.13 1.00 -28.21
CA ILE A 147 -8.75 0.40 -27.01
C ILE A 147 -9.03 1.48 -25.95
N LEU A 148 -8.30 2.59 -25.99
CA LEU A 148 -8.45 3.68 -25.03
C LEU A 148 -9.69 4.54 -25.35
N PRO A 149 -10.21 5.27 -24.36
CA PRO A 149 -11.25 6.26 -24.61
C PRO A 149 -10.83 7.26 -25.69
N LYS A 150 -11.77 7.59 -26.60
CA LYS A 150 -11.52 8.55 -27.68
C LYS A 150 -11.13 9.93 -27.17
N ASP A 151 -11.73 10.34 -26.05
CA ASP A 151 -11.38 11.58 -25.35
C ASP A 151 -10.18 11.33 -24.41
N GLN A 152 -8.99 11.54 -24.97
CA GLN A 152 -7.72 11.35 -24.26
C GLN A 152 -7.52 12.37 -23.15
N ASP A 153 -7.99 13.60 -23.33
CA ASP A 153 -7.88 14.65 -22.32
C ASP A 153 -8.74 14.32 -21.10
N TRP A 154 -9.99 13.91 -21.33
CA TRP A 154 -10.85 13.42 -20.26
C TRP A 154 -10.23 12.21 -19.55
N TYR A 155 -9.70 11.24 -20.30
CA TYR A 155 -9.08 10.04 -19.72
C TYR A 155 -7.87 10.38 -18.84
N VAL A 156 -6.98 11.25 -19.29
CA VAL A 156 -5.81 11.66 -18.49
C VAL A 156 -6.25 12.47 -17.27
N ASN A 157 -7.23 13.37 -17.41
CA ASN A 157 -7.78 14.12 -16.28
C ASN A 157 -8.43 13.19 -15.23
N PHE A 158 -9.14 12.15 -15.68
CA PHE A 158 -9.69 11.12 -14.80
C PHE A 158 -8.59 10.41 -14.00
N ILE A 159 -7.49 9.99 -14.65
CA ILE A 159 -6.34 9.38 -13.97
C ILE A 159 -5.76 10.34 -12.92
N VAL A 160 -5.63 11.62 -13.26
CA VAL A 160 -5.13 12.66 -12.34
C VAL A 160 -6.05 12.80 -11.12
N GLN A 161 -7.37 12.78 -11.30
CA GLN A 161 -8.33 12.90 -10.20
C GLN A 161 -8.25 11.74 -9.20
N VAL A 162 -7.82 10.56 -9.63
CA VAL A 162 -7.68 9.38 -8.75
C VAL A 162 -6.26 9.20 -8.18
N ILE A 163 -5.34 10.14 -8.41
CA ILE A 163 -4.01 10.15 -7.78
C ILE A 163 -4.11 10.02 -6.24
N PRO A 164 -4.98 10.76 -5.53
CA PRO A 164 -5.10 10.63 -4.07
C PRO A 164 -5.44 9.20 -3.62
N LEU A 165 -6.37 8.55 -4.32
CA LEU A 165 -6.74 7.15 -4.11
C LEU A 165 -5.52 6.23 -4.29
N TYR A 166 -4.76 6.41 -5.36
CA TYR A 166 -3.54 5.64 -5.61
C TYR A 166 -2.48 5.85 -4.52
N LEU A 167 -2.28 7.07 -4.03
CA LEU A 167 -1.34 7.33 -2.92
C LEU A 167 -1.74 6.55 -1.66
N ILE A 168 -3.03 6.50 -1.34
CA ILE A 168 -3.55 5.72 -0.20
C ILE A 168 -3.35 4.22 -0.42
N PHE A 169 -3.64 3.72 -1.63
CA PHE A 169 -3.40 2.32 -1.96
C PHE A 169 -1.92 1.93 -1.88
N VAL A 170 -1.03 2.77 -2.41
CA VAL A 170 0.42 2.58 -2.33
C VAL A 170 0.86 2.56 -0.87
N ALA A 171 0.38 3.49 -0.05
CA ALA A 171 0.69 3.54 1.38
C ALA A 171 0.23 2.28 2.14
N LEU A 172 -0.99 1.82 1.87
CA LEU A 172 -1.52 0.57 2.40
C LEU A 172 -0.67 -0.62 1.94
N PHE A 173 -0.47 -0.77 0.64
CA PHE A 173 0.26 -1.89 0.05
C PHE A 173 1.66 -2.01 0.64
N TYR A 174 2.46 -0.95 0.57
CA TYR A 174 3.84 -0.96 1.06
C TYR A 174 3.92 -1.26 2.55
N THR A 175 3.06 -0.64 3.35
CA THR A 175 3.09 -0.82 4.80
C THR A 175 2.69 -2.24 5.19
N PHE A 176 1.63 -2.81 4.58
CA PHE A 176 1.18 -4.16 4.87
C PHE A 176 2.16 -5.24 4.37
N VAL A 177 2.68 -5.10 3.13
CA VAL A 177 3.66 -6.05 2.57
C VAL A 177 4.94 -6.03 3.39
N THR A 178 5.48 -4.84 3.67
CA THR A 178 6.68 -4.68 4.49
C THR A 178 6.46 -5.23 5.90
N HIS A 179 5.31 -4.94 6.52
CA HIS A 179 5.01 -5.47 7.85
C HIS A 179 4.94 -6.99 7.85
N GLY A 180 4.18 -7.58 6.92
CA GLY A 180 4.00 -9.03 6.83
C GLY A 180 5.32 -9.78 6.64
N ILE A 181 6.12 -9.36 5.67
CA ILE A 181 7.37 -10.05 5.32
C ILE A 181 8.45 -9.81 6.37
N SER A 182 8.70 -8.56 6.76
CA SER A 182 9.72 -8.26 7.77
C SER A 182 9.38 -8.89 9.11
N ARG A 183 8.10 -8.90 9.52
CA ARG A 183 7.68 -9.61 10.74
C ARG A 183 8.01 -11.11 10.64
N TRP A 184 7.64 -11.75 9.53
CA TRP A 184 7.92 -13.17 9.33
C TRP A 184 9.43 -13.47 9.42
N LEU A 185 10.26 -12.67 8.74
CA LEU A 185 11.72 -12.80 8.76
C LEU A 185 12.32 -12.54 10.15
N LEU A 186 11.87 -11.49 10.86
CA LEU A 186 12.38 -11.11 12.17
C LEU A 186 12.00 -12.13 13.25
N ASN A 187 10.81 -12.71 13.15
CA ASN A 187 10.33 -13.72 14.10
C ASN A 187 11.04 -15.06 13.92
N LYS A 188 11.50 -15.41 12.70
CA LYS A 188 12.41 -16.55 12.50
C LYS A 188 13.72 -16.43 13.27
N THR A 189 14.14 -15.20 13.59
CA THR A 189 15.35 -14.95 14.38
C THR A 189 15.07 -14.51 15.83
N GLY A 190 13.84 -14.68 16.31
CA GLY A 190 13.49 -14.51 17.73
C GLY A 190 13.17 -13.08 18.17
N GLU A 191 13.00 -12.12 17.26
CA GLU A 191 12.74 -10.71 17.63
C GLU A 191 11.36 -10.48 18.24
N GLY A 192 10.40 -11.39 18.03
CA GLY A 192 9.10 -11.38 18.69
C GLY A 192 8.22 -10.18 18.32
N ILE A 193 8.22 -9.80 17.04
CA ILE A 193 7.42 -8.70 16.49
C ILE A 193 5.92 -9.06 16.57
N PRO A 194 5.09 -8.24 17.25
CA PRO A 194 3.65 -8.47 17.38
C PRO A 194 2.96 -8.55 16.02
N GLY A 195 1.96 -9.43 15.90
CA GLY A 195 1.13 -9.55 14.70
C GLY A 195 -0.22 -8.86 14.86
N LEU A 196 -0.93 -8.69 13.74
CA LEU A 196 -2.34 -8.33 13.79
C LEU A 196 -3.15 -9.48 14.42
N ARG A 197 -4.30 -9.12 15.01
CA ARG A 197 -5.30 -10.11 15.41
C ARG A 197 -5.78 -10.89 14.17
N PRO A 198 -6.28 -12.13 14.33
CA PRO A 198 -6.89 -12.87 13.23
C PRO A 198 -7.96 -12.05 12.49
N MET A 199 -8.01 -12.12 11.16
CA MET A 199 -8.98 -11.36 10.34
C MET A 199 -10.44 -11.62 10.74
N ARG A 200 -10.79 -12.82 11.20
CA ARG A 200 -12.14 -13.15 11.72
C ARG A 200 -12.60 -12.26 12.89
N GLU A 201 -11.66 -11.63 13.60
CA GLU A 201 -11.94 -10.72 14.73
C GLU A 201 -12.02 -9.26 14.31
N TRP A 202 -11.73 -8.94 13.04
CA TRP A 202 -11.76 -7.57 12.56
C TRP A 202 -13.21 -7.14 12.34
N MET A 203 -13.49 -5.92 12.78
CA MET A 203 -14.77 -5.28 12.64
C MET A 203 -14.57 -3.78 12.48
N LEU A 204 -15.15 -3.22 11.43
CA LEU A 204 -15.23 -1.77 11.21
C LEU A 204 -16.17 -1.11 12.22
N GLN A 205 -15.97 0.20 12.43
CA GLN A 205 -16.88 1.00 13.26
C GLN A 205 -18.21 1.21 12.55
N LYS A 206 -19.32 1.15 13.30
CA LYS A 206 -20.67 1.35 12.75
C LYS A 206 -20.87 2.71 12.07
N SER A 207 -20.15 3.74 12.50
CA SER A 207 -20.15 5.07 11.87
C SER A 207 -19.76 5.03 10.38
N LEU A 208 -18.88 4.11 9.98
CA LEU A 208 -18.46 3.98 8.57
C LEU A 208 -19.61 3.55 7.65
N VAL A 209 -20.65 2.90 8.18
CA VAL A 209 -21.85 2.55 7.39
C VAL A 209 -22.58 3.82 6.97
N TRP A 210 -22.76 4.76 7.89
CA TRP A 210 -23.39 6.04 7.56
C TRP A 210 -22.56 6.87 6.59
N ILE A 211 -21.23 6.88 6.75
CA ILE A 211 -20.33 7.54 5.81
C ILE A 211 -20.44 6.92 4.41
N TYR A 212 -20.45 5.59 4.31
CA TYR A 212 -20.68 4.87 3.04
C TYR A 212 -22.00 5.28 2.39
N LEU A 213 -23.11 5.29 3.15
CA LEU A 213 -24.41 5.65 2.61
C LEU A 213 -24.48 7.10 2.13
N ILE A 214 -23.91 8.04 2.89
CA ILE A 214 -23.87 9.46 2.50
C ILE A 214 -23.05 9.61 1.21
N VAL A 215 -21.84 9.05 1.16
CA VAL A 215 -20.97 9.13 -0.02
C VAL A 215 -21.64 8.49 -1.22
N PHE A 216 -22.24 7.29 -1.05
CA PHE A 216 -22.97 6.61 -2.11
C PHE A 216 -24.13 7.45 -2.65
N VAL A 217 -24.97 8.01 -1.77
CA VAL A 217 -26.11 8.85 -2.19
C VAL A 217 -25.63 10.11 -2.91
N LEU A 218 -24.59 10.78 -2.41
CA LEU A 218 -24.03 11.96 -3.07
C LEU A 218 -23.47 11.61 -4.46
N ASP A 219 -22.79 10.47 -4.58
CA ASP A 219 -22.19 9.98 -5.83
C ASP A 219 -23.24 9.74 -6.92
N LEU A 220 -24.46 9.32 -6.57
CA LEU A 220 -25.58 9.13 -7.51
C LEU A 220 -26.01 10.43 -8.22
N PHE A 221 -25.77 11.59 -7.62
CA PHE A 221 -26.17 12.89 -8.17
C PHE A 221 -24.99 13.67 -8.80
N VAL A 222 -23.77 13.17 -8.68
CA VAL A 222 -22.60 13.83 -9.25
C VAL A 222 -22.40 13.44 -10.70
N ASN A 223 -22.15 14.45 -11.54
CA ASN A 223 -21.78 14.21 -12.92
C ASN A 223 -20.38 13.55 -12.97
N PRO A 224 -20.23 12.34 -13.54
CA PRO A 224 -18.95 11.63 -13.62
C PRO A 224 -17.87 12.37 -14.43
N THR A 225 -18.26 13.35 -15.27
CA THR A 225 -17.31 14.15 -16.07
C THR A 225 -16.90 15.46 -15.39
N SER A 226 -17.46 15.76 -14.21
CA SER A 226 -17.15 16.99 -13.48
C SER A 226 -15.73 16.98 -12.91
N ILE A 227 -15.04 18.13 -13.04
CA ILE A 227 -13.71 18.37 -12.44
C ILE A 227 -13.81 19.18 -11.13
N SER A 228 -14.99 19.19 -10.51
CA SER A 228 -15.22 19.84 -9.23
C SER A 228 -14.46 19.18 -8.07
N MET A 229 -14.28 19.93 -6.98
CA MET A 229 -13.73 19.38 -5.73
C MET A 229 -14.61 18.25 -5.16
N ILE A 230 -15.94 18.37 -5.26
CA ILE A 230 -16.89 17.37 -4.75
C ILE A 230 -16.79 16.08 -5.56
N SER A 231 -16.76 16.16 -6.89
CA SER A 231 -16.58 14.97 -7.74
C SER A 231 -15.26 14.27 -7.46
N THR A 232 -14.17 15.03 -7.34
CA THR A 232 -12.85 14.47 -6.97
C THR A 232 -12.92 13.77 -5.61
N LEU A 233 -13.55 14.39 -4.59
CA LEU A 233 -13.68 13.78 -3.27
C LEU A 233 -14.43 12.45 -3.33
N LEU A 234 -15.57 12.40 -4.00
CA LEU A 234 -16.41 11.19 -4.09
C LEU A 234 -15.74 10.07 -4.89
N MET A 235 -15.09 10.41 -6.02
CA MET A 235 -14.34 9.47 -6.86
C MET A 235 -13.19 8.76 -6.12
N ASN A 236 -12.66 9.38 -5.07
CA ASN A 236 -11.63 8.76 -4.23
C ASN A 236 -12.23 8.12 -2.96
N ALA A 237 -13.21 8.76 -2.33
CA ALA A 237 -13.82 8.27 -1.10
C ALA A 237 -14.63 6.99 -1.31
N MET A 238 -15.41 6.90 -2.39
CA MET A 238 -16.28 5.75 -2.63
C MET A 238 -15.47 4.46 -2.82
N PRO A 239 -14.42 4.40 -3.68
CA PRO A 239 -13.58 3.21 -3.78
C PRO A 239 -12.87 2.81 -2.49
N LEU A 240 -12.44 3.77 -1.66
CA LEU A 240 -11.81 3.49 -0.36
C LEU A 240 -12.78 2.86 0.63
N LEU A 241 -14.01 3.38 0.70
CA LEU A 241 -15.06 2.84 1.55
C LEU A 241 -15.45 1.44 1.06
N MET A 242 -15.61 1.26 -0.25
CA MET A 242 -15.85 -0.05 -0.83
C MET A 242 -14.73 -1.03 -0.52
N LEU A 243 -13.46 -0.62 -0.60
CA LEU A 243 -12.33 -1.46 -0.21
C LEU A 243 -12.41 -1.87 1.25
N ALA A 244 -12.65 -0.91 2.15
CA ALA A 244 -12.75 -1.18 3.59
C ALA A 244 -13.86 -2.18 3.88
N PHE A 245 -15.03 -2.01 3.27
CA PHE A 245 -16.15 -2.92 3.44
C PHE A 245 -15.95 -4.28 2.72
N THR A 246 -15.25 -4.32 1.60
CA THR A 246 -14.86 -5.59 0.97
C THR A 246 -13.90 -6.38 1.87
N ILE A 247 -12.93 -5.72 2.50
CA ILE A 247 -12.07 -6.34 3.51
C ILE A 247 -12.91 -6.82 4.69
N GLN A 248 -13.89 -6.03 5.14
CA GLN A 248 -14.82 -6.44 6.20
C GLN A 248 -15.65 -7.67 5.81
N ALA A 249 -16.10 -7.79 4.56
CA ALA A 249 -16.80 -8.96 4.06
C ALA A 249 -15.90 -10.21 4.07
N ILE A 250 -14.65 -10.08 3.66
CA ILE A 250 -13.65 -11.16 3.78
C ILE A 250 -13.46 -11.55 5.25
N CYS A 251 -13.36 -10.57 6.17
CA CYS A 251 -13.28 -10.82 7.62
C CYS A 251 -14.51 -11.58 8.14
N PHE A 252 -15.70 -11.22 7.66
CA PHE A 252 -16.95 -11.92 7.97
C PHE A 252 -16.93 -13.37 7.47
N LEU A 253 -16.46 -13.63 6.25
CA LEU A 253 -16.36 -15.00 5.72
C LEU A 253 -15.36 -15.85 6.52
N PHE A 254 -14.25 -15.27 6.97
CA PHE A 254 -13.34 -15.94 7.90
C PHE A 254 -14.02 -16.24 9.24
N PHE A 255 -14.87 -15.33 9.75
CA PHE A 255 -15.66 -15.57 10.95
C PHE A 255 -16.66 -16.71 10.77
N VAL A 256 -17.42 -16.73 9.66
CA VAL A 256 -18.41 -17.79 9.36
C VAL A 256 -17.73 -19.15 9.22
N ALA A 257 -16.63 -19.22 8.46
CA ALA A 257 -15.87 -20.46 8.31
C ALA A 257 -15.37 -20.99 9.67
N HIS A 258 -14.87 -20.10 10.52
CA HIS A 258 -14.42 -20.47 11.86
C HIS A 258 -15.58 -20.91 12.77
N ALA A 259 -16.69 -20.18 12.78
CA ALA A 259 -17.87 -20.50 13.60
C ALA A 259 -18.43 -21.89 13.28
N ASN A 260 -18.41 -22.26 12.00
CA ASN A 260 -18.90 -23.56 11.53
C ASN A 260 -17.81 -24.65 11.47
N LYS A 261 -16.59 -24.39 11.97
CA LYS A 261 -15.43 -25.30 11.91
C LYS A 261 -15.06 -25.74 10.47
N TRP A 262 -15.35 -24.91 9.48
CA TRP A 262 -15.00 -25.16 8.08
C TRP A 262 -13.53 -24.84 7.79
N LYS A 263 -12.95 -25.52 6.81
CA LYS A 263 -11.68 -25.08 6.21
C LYS A 263 -11.87 -23.68 5.60
N PRO A 264 -10.83 -22.83 5.58
CA PRO A 264 -10.93 -21.45 5.11
C PRO A 264 -11.03 -21.34 3.57
N VAL A 265 -11.66 -22.30 2.89
CA VAL A 265 -11.83 -22.31 1.42
C VAL A 265 -12.71 -21.13 1.00
N LEU A 266 -13.84 -20.92 1.67
CA LEU A 266 -14.79 -19.84 1.37
C LEU A 266 -14.13 -18.44 1.35
N PRO A 267 -13.43 -18.00 2.41
CA PRO A 267 -12.78 -16.69 2.40
C PRO A 267 -11.61 -16.61 1.40
N ILE A 268 -10.88 -17.71 1.15
CA ILE A 268 -9.79 -17.71 0.15
C ILE A 268 -10.35 -17.56 -1.26
N VAL A 269 -11.40 -18.30 -1.60
CA VAL A 269 -12.08 -18.18 -2.90
C VAL A 269 -12.65 -16.77 -3.07
N ALA A 270 -13.24 -16.19 -2.02
CA ALA A 270 -13.70 -14.81 -2.05
C ALA A 270 -12.59 -13.81 -2.36
N ILE A 271 -11.41 -13.94 -1.76
CA ILE A 271 -10.24 -13.09 -2.07
C ILE A 271 -9.87 -13.20 -3.55
N VAL A 272 -9.77 -14.43 -4.08
CA VAL A 272 -9.44 -14.66 -5.50
C VAL A 272 -10.50 -14.03 -6.40
N LEU A 273 -11.78 -14.28 -6.14
CA LEU A 273 -12.89 -13.73 -6.92
C LEU A 273 -12.89 -12.20 -6.94
N VAL A 274 -12.70 -11.56 -5.78
CA VAL A 274 -12.63 -10.10 -5.68
C VAL A 274 -11.45 -9.53 -6.47
N CYS A 275 -10.29 -10.20 -6.45
CA CYS A 275 -9.10 -9.75 -7.16
C CYS A 275 -9.22 -9.88 -8.69
N PHE A 276 -9.89 -10.92 -9.20
CA PHE A 276 -9.94 -11.21 -10.65
C PHE A 276 -11.27 -10.83 -11.31
N MET A 277 -12.32 -10.53 -10.54
CA MET A 277 -13.63 -10.12 -11.07
C MET A 277 -14.08 -8.79 -10.47
N PRO A 278 -13.66 -7.65 -11.04
CA PRO A 278 -13.98 -6.32 -10.52
C PRO A 278 -15.47 -6.06 -10.19
N PRO A 279 -16.46 -6.56 -10.95
CA PRO A 279 -17.87 -6.37 -10.60
C PRO A 279 -18.25 -6.96 -9.23
N LEU A 280 -17.57 -8.03 -8.79
CA LEU A 280 -17.83 -8.63 -7.48
C LEU A 280 -17.38 -7.72 -6.34
N PHE A 281 -16.47 -6.78 -6.58
CA PHE A 281 -16.02 -5.81 -5.58
C PHE A 281 -17.20 -5.03 -4.96
N ILE A 282 -18.19 -4.64 -5.78
CA ILE A 282 -19.41 -3.98 -5.30
C ILE A 282 -20.21 -4.93 -4.39
N VAL A 283 -20.43 -6.17 -4.83
CA VAL A 283 -21.21 -7.18 -4.10
C VAL A 283 -20.60 -7.48 -2.73
N TYR A 284 -19.29 -7.69 -2.68
CA TYR A 284 -18.58 -7.92 -1.42
C TYR A 284 -18.58 -6.67 -0.54
N SER A 285 -18.47 -5.47 -1.10
CA SER A 285 -18.57 -4.24 -0.30
C SER A 285 -19.94 -4.14 0.39
N LEU A 286 -21.03 -4.45 -0.32
CA LEU A 286 -22.37 -4.47 0.27
C LEU A 286 -22.49 -5.53 1.37
N LEU A 287 -21.97 -6.74 1.14
CA LEU A 287 -21.93 -7.78 2.17
C LEU A 287 -21.21 -7.30 3.45
N GLY A 288 -20.11 -6.56 3.29
CA GLY A 288 -19.38 -5.96 4.41
C GLY A 288 -20.19 -4.89 5.13
N VAL A 289 -20.91 -4.05 4.39
CA VAL A 289 -21.85 -3.08 4.98
C VAL A 289 -22.92 -3.80 5.80
N PHE A 290 -23.51 -4.87 5.26
CA PHE A 290 -24.49 -5.70 5.97
C PHE A 290 -23.94 -6.31 7.26
N ASP A 291 -22.72 -6.86 7.25
CA ASP A 291 -22.07 -7.44 8.44
C ASP A 291 -21.85 -6.40 9.57
N VAL A 292 -21.60 -5.13 9.22
CA VAL A 292 -21.39 -4.08 10.23
C VAL A 292 -22.70 -3.45 10.68
N ALA A 293 -23.63 -3.24 9.76
CA ALA A 293 -24.92 -2.60 10.02
C ALA A 293 -25.80 -3.48 10.91
N PHE A 294 -25.77 -4.80 10.71
CA PHE A 294 -26.62 -5.75 11.43
C PHE A 294 -25.76 -6.65 12.33
N PRO A 295 -26.23 -7.05 13.52
CA PRO A 295 -25.51 -7.95 14.43
C PRO A 295 -25.58 -9.41 13.95
N ILE A 296 -25.15 -9.68 12.72
CA ILE A 296 -25.26 -11.01 12.07
C ILE A 296 -24.39 -12.02 12.83
N ARG A 297 -23.17 -11.63 13.21
CA ARG A 297 -22.20 -12.50 13.90
C ARG A 297 -22.70 -13.02 15.25
N GLU A 298 -23.55 -12.27 15.94
CA GLU A 298 -24.09 -12.68 17.24
C GLU A 298 -25.02 -13.90 17.12
N ARG A 299 -25.69 -14.06 15.98
CA ARG A 299 -26.57 -15.22 15.73
C ARG A 299 -25.79 -16.53 15.63
N PHE A 300 -24.54 -16.49 15.20
CA PHE A 300 -23.67 -17.66 15.11
C PHE A 300 -23.06 -18.05 16.47
N LYS A 301 -22.96 -17.12 17.43
CA LYS A 301 -22.42 -17.41 18.77
C LYS A 301 -23.29 -18.34 19.60
N LYS A 302 -24.55 -18.58 19.21
CA LYS A 302 -25.40 -19.59 19.86
C LYS A 302 -24.98 -21.03 19.56
N ASN A 303 -24.13 -21.25 18.54
CA ASN A 303 -23.67 -22.57 18.10
C ASN A 303 -22.16 -22.79 18.34
N LEU A 304 -21.48 -21.84 19.01
CA LEU A 304 -20.07 -21.90 19.40
C LEU A 304 -19.95 -22.24 20.89
#